data_AF-A0A8K0CML5-F1
#
_entry.id   AF-A0A8K0CML5-F1
#
_cell.length_a   1.000
_cell.length_b   1.000
_cell.length_c   1.000
_cell.angle_alpha   90.00
_cell.angle_beta   90.00
_cell.angle_gamma   90.00
#
_symmetry.space_group_name_H-M   'P 1'
#
loop_
_entity.id
_entity.type
_entity.pdbx_description
1 polymer ?
#
loop_
_entity_poly.entity_id
_entity_poly.type
_entity_poly.pdbx_seq_one_letter_code
_entity_poly.pdbx_strand_id
1 'polypeptide(L)'
;TCHTDDLLYLFTTSNRFPPLRNEKDVHMIEIMTQMWTDFAIKGDPSPTIDTTTFKWRPLPNLSGQEVVKNSDLVYLQIEGNYKSPDNIVFDIRNDFMTERMLFWESLPLAENIEGLK
;
A
#
# COMPACT_ATOMS: atom_id res chain seq x y z
N THR A 1 -3.12 12.21 -1.35
CA THR A 1 -3.06 11.53 -0.06
C THR A 1 -1.99 12.17 0.78
N CYS A 2 -2.38 12.69 1.93
CA CYS A 2 -1.49 13.09 3.01
C CYS A 2 -1.41 11.96 4.04
N HIS A 3 -0.51 12.11 5.01
CA HIS A 3 -0.45 11.18 6.13
C HIS A 3 -1.82 11.06 6.81
N THR A 4 -2.26 9.84 7.09
CA THR A 4 -3.52 9.46 7.78
C THR A 4 -4.83 9.57 7.01
N ASP A 5 -4.82 10.02 5.75
CA ASP A 5 -6.05 10.07 4.93
C ASP A 5 -6.67 8.66 4.77
N ASP A 6 -5.83 7.62 4.73
CA ASP A 6 -6.21 6.22 4.61
C ASP A 6 -7.04 5.70 5.80
N LEU A 7 -6.87 6.29 6.99
CA LEU A 7 -7.64 5.91 8.18
C LEU A 7 -9.14 6.19 8.02
N LEU A 8 -9.52 7.17 7.20
CA LEU A 8 -10.92 7.48 6.91
C LEU A 8 -11.63 6.33 6.18
N TYR A 9 -10.87 5.46 5.50
CA TYR A 9 -11.39 4.28 4.81
C TYR A 9 -11.42 3.02 5.69
N LEU A 10 -10.81 3.06 6.88
CA LEU A 10 -10.73 1.92 7.81
C LEU A 10 -11.55 2.13 9.08
N PHE A 11 -11.67 3.36 9.55
CA PHE A 11 -12.29 3.68 10.82
C PHE A 11 -13.29 4.82 10.69
N THR A 12 -14.41 4.69 11.40
CA THR A 12 -15.34 5.80 11.54
C THR A 12 -14.74 6.86 12.47
N THR A 13 -14.62 8.08 11.97
CA THR A 13 -14.05 9.22 12.71
C THR A 13 -15.08 10.34 12.88
N SER A 14 -16.32 9.97 13.21
CA SER A 14 -17.50 10.85 13.26
C SER A 14 -17.35 12.09 14.15
N ASN A 15 -16.47 12.04 15.15
CA ASN A 15 -16.18 13.18 16.03
C ASN A 15 -15.33 14.28 15.37
N ARG A 16 -14.67 14.00 14.24
CA ARG A 16 -13.79 14.94 13.53
C ARG A 16 -14.19 15.16 12.08
N PHE A 17 -14.70 14.11 11.42
CA PHE A 17 -15.06 14.16 10.01
C PHE A 17 -16.47 13.63 9.80
N PRO A 18 -17.25 14.23 8.88
CA PRO A 18 -18.51 13.65 8.46
C PRO A 18 -18.26 12.29 7.80
N PRO A 19 -19.20 11.33 7.89
CA PRO A 19 -19.09 10.07 7.17
C PRO A 19 -18.92 10.30 5.67
N LEU A 20 -18.04 9.53 5.04
CA LEU A 20 -17.93 9.50 3.59
C LEU A 20 -19.20 8.87 3.02
N ARG A 21 -19.87 9.58 2.10
CA ARG A 21 -21.16 9.18 1.51
C ARG A 21 -21.12 9.04 0.00
N ASN A 22 -20.03 9.44 -0.64
CA ASN A 22 -19.86 9.22 -2.06
C ASN A 22 -19.72 7.72 -2.31
N GLU A 23 -20.42 7.20 -3.33
CA GLU A 23 -20.42 5.75 -3.65
C GLU A 23 -19.01 5.19 -3.87
N LYS A 24 -18.09 5.98 -4.45
CA LYS A 24 -16.70 5.55 -4.68
C LYS A 24 -15.89 5.48 -3.37
N ASP A 25 -16.14 6.40 -2.44
CA ASP A 25 -15.52 6.34 -1.11
C ASP A 25 -16.07 5.16 -0.31
N VAL A 26 -17.39 4.91 -0.39
CA VAL A 26 -18.01 3.72 0.24
C VAL A 26 -17.40 2.44 -0.32
N HIS A 27 -17.22 2.35 -1.64
CA HIS A 27 -16.56 1.21 -2.26
C HIS A 27 -15.10 1.06 -1.82
N MET A 28 -14.36 2.16 -1.63
CA MET A 28 -13.01 2.12 -1.07
C MET A 28 -13.00 1.62 0.38
N ILE A 29 -13.98 2.02 1.20
CA ILE A 29 -14.15 1.49 2.58
C ILE A 29 -14.32 -0.03 2.55
N GLU A 30 -15.23 -0.53 1.70
CA GLU A 30 -15.49 -1.97 1.57
C GLU A 30 -14.22 -2.73 1.18
N ILE A 31 -13.49 -2.24 0.18
CA ILE A 31 -12.22 -2.82 -0.27
C ILE A 31 -11.17 -2.82 0.84
N MET A 32 -10.91 -1.67 1.46
CA MET A 32 -9.84 -1.52 2.44
C MET A 32 -10.11 -2.37 3.67
N THR A 33 -11.35 -2.37 4.18
CA THR A 33 -11.74 -3.20 5.31
C THR A 33 -11.71 -4.70 4.97
N GLN A 34 -12.14 -5.09 3.77
CA GLN A 34 -12.04 -6.47 3.30
C GLN A 34 -10.58 -6.94 3.25
N MET A 35 -9.67 -6.17 2.63
CA MET A 35 -8.25 -6.51 2.54
C MET A 35 -7.60 -6.69 3.92
N TRP A 36 -7.87 -5.77 4.85
CA TRP A 36 -7.33 -5.84 6.20
C TRP A 36 -7.89 -7.01 7.01
N THR A 37 -9.20 -7.27 6.92
CA THR A 37 -9.84 -8.41 7.61
C THR A 37 -9.39 -9.75 7.01
N ASP A 38 -9.24 -9.82 5.69
CA ASP A 38 -8.72 -10.99 4.99
C ASP A 38 -7.27 -11.30 5.39
N PHE A 39 -6.42 -10.29 5.53
CA PHE A 39 -5.09 -10.48 6.09
C PHE A 39 -5.16 -11.08 7.51
N ALA A 40 -6.02 -10.54 8.37
CA ALA A 40 -6.15 -11.02 9.74
C ALA A 40 -6.70 -12.45 9.85
N ILE A 41 -7.65 -12.82 8.98
CA ILE A 41 -8.33 -14.12 9.02
C ILE A 41 -7.49 -15.22 8.36
N LYS A 42 -6.95 -14.96 7.16
CA LYS A 42 -6.32 -15.97 6.29
C LYS A 42 -4.87 -15.65 5.88
N GLY A 43 -4.33 -14.49 6.25
CA GLY A 43 -2.97 -14.08 5.89
C GLY A 43 -2.79 -13.60 4.45
N ASP A 44 -3.89 -13.38 3.70
CA ASP A 44 -3.86 -13.00 2.29
C ASP A 44 -4.75 -11.77 2.02
N PRO A 45 -4.18 -10.56 1.88
CA PRO A 45 -4.91 -9.30 1.67
C PRO A 45 -5.31 -9.05 0.20
N SER A 46 -5.23 -10.05 -0.68
CA SER A 46 -5.50 -9.88 -2.11
C SER A 46 -6.90 -9.26 -2.35
N PRO A 47 -6.99 -8.08 -3.01
CA PRO A 47 -8.27 -7.42 -3.21
C PRO A 47 -9.16 -8.18 -4.20
N THR A 48 -10.47 -8.03 -3.99
CA THR A 48 -11.50 -8.57 -4.89
C THR A 48 -12.34 -7.41 -5.42
N ILE A 49 -12.36 -7.21 -6.74
CA ILE A 49 -13.24 -6.25 -7.40
C ILE A 49 -14.23 -7.01 -8.27
N ASP A 50 -15.52 -6.74 -8.06
CA ASP A 50 -16.70 -7.20 -8.82
C ASP A 50 -16.85 -8.73 -8.94
N THR A 51 -15.82 -9.46 -9.37
CA THR A 51 -15.66 -10.94 -9.35
C THR A 51 -14.21 -11.41 -9.59
N THR A 52 -13.26 -10.49 -9.86
CA THR A 52 -11.88 -10.84 -10.20
C THR A 52 -10.99 -10.67 -8.97
N THR A 53 -10.29 -11.74 -8.59
CA THR A 53 -9.28 -11.70 -7.53
C THR A 53 -7.97 -11.19 -8.12
N PHE A 54 -7.51 -10.04 -7.65
CA PHE A 54 -6.17 -9.54 -7.96
C PHE A 54 -5.17 -10.10 -6.96
N LYS A 55 -4.12 -10.79 -7.43
CA LYS A 55 -3.19 -11.46 -6.51
C LYS A 55 -2.07 -10.52 -6.07
N TRP A 56 -2.16 -10.02 -4.85
CA TRP A 56 -1.04 -9.33 -4.20
C TRP A 56 -0.12 -10.37 -3.56
N ARG A 57 1.04 -10.60 -4.21
CA ARG A 57 2.00 -11.59 -3.72
C ARG A 57 2.84 -11.00 -2.58
N PRO A 58 3.23 -11.82 -1.59
CA PRO A 58 4.24 -11.44 -0.62
C PRO A 58 5.53 -10.99 -1.31
N LEU A 59 6.31 -10.17 -0.62
CA LEU A 59 7.69 -9.91 -1.04
C LEU A 59 8.45 -11.24 -1.17
N PRO A 60 9.39 -11.34 -2.12
CA PRO A 60 10.28 -12.50 -2.20
C PRO A 60 11.02 -12.68 -0.88
N ASN A 61 11.51 -13.89 -0.60
CA ASN A 61 12.32 -14.13 0.58
C ASN A 61 13.67 -13.41 0.41
N LEU A 62 13.85 -12.31 1.14
CA LEU A 62 15.08 -11.50 1.15
C LEU A 62 16.05 -11.95 2.27
N SER A 63 15.74 -13.05 2.98
CA SER A 63 16.59 -13.55 4.07
C SER A 63 17.98 -13.91 3.54
N GLY A 64 19.02 -13.38 4.19
CA GLY A 64 20.41 -13.61 3.80
C GLY A 64 20.93 -12.67 2.72
N GLN A 65 20.12 -11.72 2.21
CA GLN A 65 20.65 -10.60 1.45
C GLN A 65 21.22 -9.55 2.41
N GLU A 66 22.51 -9.24 2.24
CA GLU A 66 23.18 -8.18 2.98
C GLU A 66 22.63 -6.78 2.61
N VAL A 67 22.16 -6.62 1.38
CA VAL A 67 21.59 -5.37 0.86
C VAL A 67 20.28 -5.66 0.14
N VAL A 68 19.21 -4.97 0.54
CA VAL A 68 17.90 -4.97 -0.14
C VAL A 68 17.80 -3.70 -0.97
N LYS A 69 17.57 -3.81 -2.27
CA LYS A 69 17.42 -2.65 -3.16
C LYS A 69 15.96 -2.25 -3.30
N ASN A 70 15.72 -0.99 -3.63
CA ASN A 70 14.37 -0.50 -3.93
C ASN A 70 13.67 -1.30 -5.05
N SER A 71 14.42 -1.79 -6.03
CA SER A 71 13.90 -2.63 -7.12
C SER A 71 13.42 -4.01 -6.67
N ASP A 72 13.89 -4.49 -5.51
CA ASP A 72 13.51 -5.79 -4.94
C ASP A 72 12.18 -5.71 -4.18
N LEU A 73 11.72 -4.49 -3.87
CA LEU A 73 10.49 -4.23 -3.14
C LEU A 73 9.33 -4.01 -4.11
N VAL A 74 8.35 -4.92 -4.06
CA VAL A 74 7.07 -4.75 -4.76
C VAL A 74 6.00 -4.27 -3.79
N TYR A 75 5.16 -3.36 -4.24
CA TYR A 75 4.04 -2.83 -3.48
C TYR A 75 2.76 -2.84 -4.32
N LEU A 76 1.63 -2.97 -3.63
CA LEU A 76 0.33 -2.77 -4.23
C LEU A 76 0.03 -1.28 -4.24
N GLN A 77 -0.12 -0.73 -5.43
CA GLN A 77 -0.66 0.60 -5.62
C GLN A 77 -2.18 0.53 -5.65
N ILE A 78 -2.82 1.36 -4.82
CA ILE A 78 -4.27 1.51 -4.74
C ILE A 78 -4.59 2.94 -5.15
N GLU A 79 -5.28 3.11 -6.28
CA GLU A 79 -5.72 4.41 -6.77
C GLU A 79 -7.24 4.49 -6.79
N GLY A 80 -7.77 5.60 -6.29
CA GLY A 80 -9.18 5.94 -6.39
C GLY A 80 -9.33 7.38 -6.85
N ASN A 81 -10.36 7.65 -7.67
CA ASN A 81 -10.67 9.00 -8.13
C ASN A 81 -12.18 9.24 -8.02
N TYR A 82 -12.59 10.10 -7.09
CA TYR A 82 -14.00 10.44 -6.90
C TYR A 82 -14.61 11.21 -8.09
N LYS A 83 -13.78 11.77 -8.99
CA LYS A 83 -14.20 12.53 -10.18
C LYS A 83 -14.18 11.71 -11.47
N SER A 84 -13.43 10.61 -11.54
CA SER A 84 -13.35 9.80 -12.76
C SER A 84 -14.50 8.79 -12.78
N PRO A 85 -15.08 8.48 -13.95
CA PRO A 85 -15.99 7.35 -14.07
C PRO A 85 -15.32 5.99 -13.78
N ASP A 86 -13.98 5.92 -13.90
CA ASP A 86 -13.22 4.70 -13.68
C ASP A 86 -13.26 4.23 -12.22
N ASN A 87 -13.21 2.91 -12.06
CA ASN A 87 -13.22 2.23 -10.76
C ASN A 87 -11.89 2.37 -10.01
N ILE A 88 -11.87 1.91 -8.76
CA ILE A 88 -10.64 1.76 -7.97
C ILE A 88 -9.67 0.87 -8.74
N VAL A 89 -8.44 1.35 -8.93
CA VAL A 89 -7.40 0.67 -9.72
C VAL A 89 -6.38 0.06 -8.78
N PHE A 90 -6.06 -1.19 -9.03
CA PHE A 90 -4.96 -1.92 -8.39
C PHE A 90 -3.85 -2.18 -9.39
N ASP A 91 -2.62 -1.94 -8.97
CA ASP A 91 -1.45 -2.20 -9.77
C ASP A 91 -0.31 -2.71 -8.87
N ILE A 92 0.44 -3.72 -9.32
CA ILE A 92 1.67 -4.11 -8.62
C ILE A 92 2.81 -3.30 -9.22
N ARG A 93 3.46 -2.52 -8.37
CA ARG A 93 4.60 -1.70 -8.76
C ARG A 93 5.83 -2.04 -7.94
N ASN A 94 6.96 -1.59 -8.43
CA ASN A 94 8.26 -1.63 -7.78
C ASN A 94 8.90 -0.24 -7.92
N ASP A 95 10.16 -0.08 -7.52
CA ASP A 95 10.92 1.14 -7.78
C ASP A 95 10.27 2.39 -7.15
N PHE A 96 9.86 2.27 -5.88
CA PHE A 96 9.16 3.35 -5.17
C PHE A 96 10.06 4.59 -5.05
N MET A 97 9.67 5.70 -5.65
CA MET A 97 10.41 6.98 -5.59
C MET A 97 11.94 6.82 -5.82
N THR A 98 12.33 6.10 -6.87
CA THR A 98 13.73 5.66 -7.12
C THR A 98 14.79 6.72 -6.87
N GLU A 99 14.64 7.91 -7.43
CA GLU A 99 15.64 8.98 -7.26
C GLU A 99 15.85 9.36 -5.79
N ARG A 100 14.77 9.37 -4.99
CA ARG A 100 14.84 9.69 -3.56
C ARG A 100 15.45 8.55 -2.77
N MET A 101 15.08 7.31 -3.09
CA MET A 101 15.66 6.15 -2.40
C MET A 101 17.16 6.05 -2.68
N LEU A 102 17.59 6.24 -3.94
CA LEU A 102 19.00 6.30 -4.32
C LEU A 102 19.75 7.44 -3.60
N PHE A 103 19.12 8.61 -3.46
CA PHE A 103 19.71 9.71 -2.69
C PHE A 103 19.95 9.31 -1.24
N TRP A 104 18.95 8.73 -0.55
CA TRP A 104 19.09 8.32 0.85
C TRP A 104 20.10 7.18 1.04
N GLU A 105 20.15 6.22 0.11
CA GLU A 105 21.16 5.14 0.09
C GLU A 105 22.58 5.71 -0.09
N SER A 106 22.75 6.80 -0.84
CA SER A 106 24.07 7.40 -1.09
C SER A 106 24.67 8.14 0.11
N LEU A 107 23.88 8.42 1.15
CA LEU A 107 24.36 9.18 2.31
C LEU A 107 25.21 8.30 3.23
N PRO A 108 26.23 8.88 3.90
CA PRO A 108 27.10 8.16 4.86
C PRO A 108 26.41 7.99 6.22
N LEU A 109 25.22 7.37 6.21
CA LEU A 109 24.44 7.03 7.39
C LEU A 109 24.94 5.70 7.97
N ALA A 110 24.83 5.53 9.29
CA ALA A 110 25.30 4.30 9.95
C ALA A 110 24.61 3.04 9.39
N GLU A 111 23.35 3.18 8.97
CA GLU A 111 22.53 2.16 8.34
C GLU A 111 23.05 1.71 6.97
N ASN A 112 23.83 2.56 6.29
CA ASN A 112 24.36 2.35 4.94
C ASN A 112 25.85 1.96 4.94
N ILE A 113 26.53 1.95 6.09
CA ILE A 113 27.95 1.57 6.17
C ILE A 113 28.06 0.05 6.39
N GLU A 114 28.65 -0.63 5.40
CA GLU A 114 28.88 -2.06 5.42
C GLU A 114 29.78 -2.48 6.59
N GLY A 115 29.36 -3.49 7.36
CA GLY A 115 30.12 -4.03 8.50
C GLY A 115 30.02 -3.23 9.81
N LEU A 116 29.15 -2.22 9.90
CA LEU A 116 28.91 -1.44 11.13
C LEU A 116 27.78 -2.01 12.02
N LYS A 117 27.18 -3.15 11.64
CA LYS A 117 26.12 -3.87 12.38
C LYS A 117 26.65 -5.10 13.09
#